data_AF-A0A945X5F8-F1
#
_entry.id   AF-A0A945X5F8-F1
#
_cell.length_a   1.000
_cell.length_b   1.000
_cell.length_c   1.000
_cell.angle_alpha   90.00
_cell.angle_beta   90.00
_cell.angle_gamma   90.00
#
_symmetry.space_group_name_H-M   'P 1'
#
loop_
_entity.id
_entity.type
_entity.pdbx_description
1 polymer ?
#
loop_
_entity_poly.entity_id
_entity_poly.type
_entity_poly.pdbx_seq_one_letter_code
_entity_poly.pdbx_strand_id
1 'polypeptide(L)' 'MATSTFRNKNKVRPKKKGAVKRRRLLEHRRRLTALGINEDVIRQMNPKQMRKALQRPCKLAAKA' A
#
# COMPACT_ATOMS: atom_id res chain seq x y z
N MET A 1 -8.13 -17.51 -36.17
CA MET A 1 -8.28 -18.44 -35.03
C MET A 1 -7.28 -18.06 -33.94
N ALA A 2 -7.74 -17.56 -32.78
CA ALA A 2 -6.83 -17.22 -31.68
C ALA A 2 -6.24 -18.51 -31.08
N THR A 3 -4.97 -18.78 -31.37
CA THR A 3 -4.22 -19.94 -30.88
C THR A 3 -4.10 -19.89 -29.35
N SER A 4 -4.80 -20.79 -28.66
CA SER A 4 -4.61 -21.42 -27.33
C SER A 4 -3.81 -20.74 -26.18
N THR A 5 -2.80 -19.92 -26.42
CA THR A 5 -1.83 -19.41 -25.41
C THR A 5 -2.39 -18.39 -24.42
N PHE A 6 -3.55 -17.80 -24.70
CA PHE A 6 -4.20 -16.75 -23.89
C PHE A 6 -5.47 -17.20 -23.16
N ARG A 7 -5.98 -18.42 -23.38
CA ARG A 7 -7.15 -18.91 -22.64
C ARG A 7 -6.75 -19.14 -21.17
N ASN A 8 -7.54 -18.56 -20.25
CA ASN A 8 -7.40 -18.70 -18.79
C ASN A 8 -6.10 -18.15 -18.14
N LYS A 9 -5.25 -17.41 -18.87
CA LYS A 9 -4.05 -16.78 -18.30
C LYS A 9 -4.27 -15.29 -18.08
N ASN A 10 -4.23 -14.86 -16.82
CA ASN A 10 -4.34 -13.45 -16.40
C ASN A 10 -3.07 -12.63 -16.72
N LYS A 11 -2.63 -12.63 -17.99
CA LYS A 11 -1.44 -11.91 -18.47
C LYS A 11 -1.71 -10.44 -18.85
N VAL A 12 -2.94 -10.13 -19.29
CA VAL A 12 -3.34 -8.75 -19.65
C VAL A 12 -3.87 -7.93 -18.46
N ARG A 13 -4.11 -8.57 -17.31
CA ARG A 13 -4.62 -7.88 -16.12
C ARG A 13 -3.57 -6.90 -15.59
N PRO A 14 -3.87 -5.60 -15.45
CA PRO A 14 -2.92 -4.64 -14.91
C PRO A 14 -2.58 -4.98 -13.45
N LYS A 15 -1.28 -5.12 -13.16
CA LYS A 15 -0.74 -5.37 -11.82
C LYS A 15 0.32 -4.32 -11.52
N LYS A 16 0.37 -3.85 -10.27
CA LYS A 16 1.43 -2.93 -9.83
C LYS A 16 2.79 -3.64 -9.89
N LYS A 17 3.75 -3.05 -10.61
CA LYS A 17 5.16 -3.48 -10.61
C LYS A 17 5.80 -3.29 -9.24
N GLY A 18 6.93 -3.96 -8.99
CA GLY A 18 7.66 -3.90 -7.71
C GLY A 18 8.02 -2.48 -7.29
N ALA A 19 8.54 -1.66 -8.22
CA ALA A 19 8.87 -0.26 -7.97
C ALA A 19 7.67 0.57 -7.49
N VAL A 20 6.51 0.42 -8.14
CA VAL A 20 5.27 1.11 -7.77
C VAL A 20 4.78 0.67 -6.39
N LYS A 21 4.94 -0.62 -6.05
CA LYS A 21 4.61 -1.11 -4.70
C LYS A 21 5.51 -0.47 -3.64
N ARG A 22 6.82 -0.35 -3.89
CA ARG A 22 7.78 0.30 -2.98
C ARG A 22 7.49 1.78 -2.80
N ARG A 23 7.25 2.51 -3.90
CA ARG A 23 6.87 3.93 -3.86
C ARG A 23 5.63 4.17 -2.99
N ARG A 24 4.59 3.33 -3.16
CA ARG A 24 3.38 3.40 -2.34
C ARG A 24 3.67 3.22 -0.84
N LEU A 25 4.58 2.31 -0.47
CA LEU A 25 4.96 2.12 0.94
C LEU A 25 5.67 3.35 1.50
N LEU A 26 6.58 3.96 0.74
CA LEU A 26 7.25 5.19 1.13
C LEU A 26 6.24 6.33 1.36
N GLU A 27 5.29 6.50 0.45
CA GLU A 27 4.22 7.50 0.58
C GLU A 27 3.34 7.22 1.82
N HIS A 28 3.02 5.95 2.10
CA HIS A 28 2.27 5.60 3.30
C HIS A 28 3.02 5.94 4.58
N ARG A 29 4.33 5.65 4.64
CA ARG A 29 5.16 6.02 5.80
C ARG A 29 5.15 7.53 6.03
N ARG A 30 5.43 8.31 4.98
CA ARG A 30 5.41 9.79 5.04
C ARG A 30 4.07 10.33 5.54
N ARG A 31 2.95 9.77 5.07
CA ARG A 31 1.61 10.17 5.51
C ARG A 31 1.35 9.83 6.98
N LEU A 32 1.80 8.68 7.45
CA LEU A 32 1.64 8.29 8.85
C LEU A 32 2.49 9.16 9.78
N THR A 33 3.73 9.49 9.37
CA THR A 33 4.58 10.46 10.09
C THR A 33 3.92 11.84 10.14
N ALA A 34 3.34 12.32 9.04
CA ALA A 34 2.61 13.59 9.01
C ALA A 34 1.35 13.60 9.88
N LEU A 35 0.80 12.43 10.21
CA LEU A 35 -0.33 12.27 11.14
C LEU A 35 0.14 12.13 12.62
N GLY A 36 1.44 12.26 12.90
CA GLY A 36 1.99 12.22 14.25
C GLY A 36 2.39 10.83 14.77
N ILE A 37 2.42 9.80 13.91
CA ILE A 37 2.87 8.47 14.35
C ILE A 37 4.40 8.40 14.36
N ASN A 38 4.97 7.96 15.48
CA ASN A 38 6.40 7.73 15.64
C ASN A 38 6.98 6.77 14.58
N GLU A 39 8.16 7.10 14.06
CA GLU A 39 8.81 6.33 12.99
C GLU A 39 9.13 4.89 13.38
N ASP A 40 9.47 4.64 14.64
CA ASP A 40 9.77 3.28 15.13
C ASP A 40 8.54 2.37 15.09
N VAL A 41 7.38 2.92 15.43
CA VAL A 41 6.10 2.22 15.31
C VAL A 41 5.80 1.92 13.84
N ILE A 42 6.03 2.90 12.95
CA ILE A 42 5.83 2.73 11.49
C ILE A 42 6.78 1.66 10.92
N ARG A 43 8.01 1.55 11.42
CA ARG A 43 8.99 0.55 10.98
C ARG A 43 8.55 -0.87 11.32
N GLN A 44 7.91 -1.06 12.46
CA GLN A 44 7.35 -2.36 12.88
C GLN A 44 6.03 -2.71 12.16
N MET A 45 5.37 -1.75 11.52
CA MET A 45 4.10 -2.00 10.83
C MET A 45 4.25 -2.77 9.52
N ASN A 46 3.35 -3.73 9.33
CA ASN A 46 3.16 -4.41 8.06
C ASN A 46 2.43 -3.52 7.02
N PRO A 47 2.66 -3.71 5.71
CA PRO A 47 1.95 -2.99 4.63
C PRO A 47 0.42 -2.99 4.70
N LYS A 48 -0.18 -4.01 5.30
CA LYS A 48 -1.63 -4.10 5.51
C LYS A 48 -2.09 -3.17 6.63
N GLN A 49 -1.33 -3.12 7.73
CA GLN A 49 -1.60 -2.26 8.88
C GLN A 49 -1.47 -0.79 8.48
N MET A 50 -0.40 -0.41 7.77
CA MET A 50 -0.23 0.96 7.27
C MET A 50 -1.43 1.44 6.42
N ARG A 51 -1.93 0.58 5.52
CA ARG A 51 -3.12 0.90 4.69
C ARG A 51 -4.39 1.02 5.51
N LYS A 52 -4.58 0.15 6.50
CA LYS A 52 -5.75 0.18 7.40
C LYS A 52 -5.75 1.46 8.25
N ALA A 53 -4.59 1.87 8.75
CA ALA A 53 -4.43 3.12 9.47
C ALA A 53 -4.85 4.31 8.59
N LEU A 54 -4.31 4.41 7.38
CA LEU A 54 -4.64 5.49 6.44
C LEU A 54 -6.07 5.49 5.90
N GLN A 55 -6.89 4.47 6.18
CA GLN A 55 -8.28 4.43 5.73
C GLN A 55 -9.17 5.43 6.48
N ARG A 56 -8.85 5.73 7.74
CA ARG A 56 -9.59 6.68 8.59
C ARG A 56 -8.63 7.62 9.31
N PRO A 57 -8.02 8.58 8.57
CA PRO A 57 -6.97 9.44 9.10
C PRO A 57 -7.46 10.33 10.25
N CYS A 58 -8.71 10.82 10.21
CA CYS A 58 -9.25 11.65 11.30
C CYS A 58 -9.32 10.92 12.65
N LYS A 59 -9.54 9.59 12.65
CA LYS A 59 -9.54 8.78 13.87
C LYS A 59 -8.13 8.55 14.43
N LEU A 60 -7.11 8.70 13.59
CA LEU A 60 -5.71 8.63 14.01
C LEU A 60 -5.24 9.99 14.52
N ALA A 61 -5.58 11.07 13.82
CA ALA A 61 -5.25 12.43 14.25
C ALA A 61 -5.90 12.79 15.60
N ALA A 62 -7.12 12.31 15.88
CA ALA A 62 -7.79 12.51 17.17
C ALA A 62 -7.24 11.64 18.32
N LYS A 63 -6.35 10.69 18.03
CA LYS A 63 -5.76 9.75 19.01
C LYS A 63 -4.26 9.97 19.24
N ALA A 64 -3.62 10.71 18.33
CA ALA A 64 -2.23 11.13 18.46
C ALA A 64 -2.15 12.28 19.48
#